data_AF-A0A6I5NZU8-F1
#
_entry.id   AF-A0A6I5NZU8-F1
#
_cell.length_a   1.000
_cell.length_b   1.000
_cell.length_c   1.000
_cell.angle_alpha   90.00
_cell.angle_beta   90.00
_cell.angle_gamma   90.00
#
_symmetry.space_group_name_H-M   'P 1'
#
loop_
_entity.id
_entity.type
_entity.pdbx_description
1 polymer ?
#
loop_
_entity_poly.entity_id
_entity_poly.type
_entity_poly.pdbx_seq_one_letter_code
_entity_poly.pdbx_strand_id
1 'polypeptide(L)' 'MFAPVVVLTRQLIGDRKLKQVRGQAITLHSKVITNFCNRVGIPSKERQALIRMARDHGKTLGLLA' A
#
# COMPACT_ATOMS: atom_id res chain seq x y z
N MET A 1 -16.96 -6.91 -8.72
CA MET A 1 -17.62 -7.21 -7.43
C MET A 1 -16.80 -6.78 -6.20
N PHE A 2 -15.99 -5.71 -6.28
CA PHE A 2 -15.11 -5.29 -5.16
C PHE A 2 -15.68 -4.07 -4.40
N ALA A 3 -16.40 -3.20 -5.10
CA ALA A 3 -16.96 -1.97 -4.54
C ALA A 3 -17.94 -2.18 -3.36
N PRO A 4 -18.88 -3.16 -3.39
CA PRO A 4 -19.85 -3.30 -2.30
C PRO A 4 -19.20 -3.72 -0.98
N VAL A 5 -18.22 -4.63 -1.05
CA VAL A 5 -17.50 -5.16 0.11
C VAL A 5 -16.65 -4.07 0.77
N VAL A 6 -16.00 -3.23 -0.03
CA VAL A 6 -15.18 -2.09 0.45
C VAL A 6 -16.05 -1.01 1.11
N VAL A 7 -17.25 -0.77 0.59
CA VAL A 7 -18.20 0.17 1.18
C VAL A 7 -18.76 -0.37 2.51
N LEU A 8 -19.11 -1.66 2.56
CA LEU A 8 -19.60 -2.29 3.80
C LEU A 8 -18.54 -2.30 4.91
N THR A 9 -17.29 -2.62 4.57
CA THR A 9 -16.18 -2.58 5.53
C THR A 9 -15.84 -1.17 5.99
N ARG A 10 -15.99 -0.15 5.12
CA ARG A 10 -15.92 1.27 5.52
C ARG A 10 -16.97 1.63 6.57
N GLN A 11 -18.21 1.19 6.39
CA GLN A 11 -19.31 1.47 7.30
C GLN A 11 -19.16 0.77 8.65
N LEU A 12 -18.61 -0.45 8.67
CA LEU A 12 -18.41 -1.23 9.91
C LEU A 12 -17.20 -0.75 10.75
N ILE A 13 -16.11 -0.35 10.10
CA ILE A 13 -14.85 0.02 10.79
C ILE A 13 -14.80 1.51 11.13
N GLY A 14 -15.49 2.35 10.36
CA GLY A 14 -15.41 3.81 10.43
C GLY A 14 -14.15 4.37 9.74
N ASP A 15 -14.27 5.53 9.11
CA ASP A 15 -13.21 6.14 8.28
C ASP A 15 -11.89 6.37 9.03
N ARG A 16 -11.94 6.62 10.34
CA ARG A 16 -10.74 6.89 11.16
C ARG A 16 -9.87 5.65 11.34
N LYS A 17 -10.46 4.50 11.68
CA LYS A 17 -9.74 3.23 11.79
C LYS A 17 -9.30 2.74 10.43
N LEU A 18 -10.10 2.94 9.38
CA LEU A 18 -9.71 2.54 8.04
C LEU A 18 -8.52 3.34 7.51
N LYS A 19 -8.46 4.65 7.77
CA LYS A 19 -7.29 5.48 7.45
C LYS A 19 -6.04 5.03 8.23
N GLN A 20 -6.19 4.66 9.50
CA GLN A 20 -5.08 4.15 10.31
C GLN A 20 -4.57 2.79 9.80
N VAL A 21 -5.46 1.84 9.52
CA VAL A 21 -5.12 0.52 8.96
C VAL A 21 -4.48 0.68 7.57
N ARG A 22 -4.96 1.59 6.73
CA ARG A 22 -4.34 1.91 5.43
C ARG A 22 -2.92 2.45 5.61
N GLY A 23 -2.72 3.40 6.54
CA GLY A 23 -1.38 3.91 6.86
C GLY A 23 -0.42 2.81 7.30
N GLN A 24 -0.85 1.93 8.21
CA GLN A 24 -0.07 0.80 8.71
C GLN A 24 0.25 -0.22 7.60
N ALA A 25 -0.72 -0.54 6.74
CA ALA A 25 -0.53 -1.46 5.61
C ALA A 25 0.47 -0.90 4.59
N ILE A 26 0.41 0.39 4.27
CA ILE A 26 1.36 1.04 3.35
C ILE A 26 2.78 1.03 3.95
N THR A 27 2.92 1.31 5.25
CA THR A 27 4.21 1.22 5.94
C THR A 27 4.77 -0.20 5.92
N LEU A 28 3.94 -1.21 6.21
CA LEU A 28 4.36 -2.61 6.18
C LEU A 28 4.79 -3.04 4.78
N HIS A 29 4.02 -2.68 3.76
CA HIS A 29 4.33 -3.00 2.36
C HIS A 29 5.66 -2.36 1.92
N SER A 30 5.88 -1.09 2.27
CA SER A 30 7.14 -0.39 1.99
C SER A 30 8.34 -1.03 2.70
N LYS A 31 8.14 -1.56 3.92
CA LYS A 31 9.18 -2.32 4.65
C LYS A 31 9.50 -3.65 3.95
N VAL A 32 8.50 -4.38 3.46
CA VAL A 32 8.71 -5.63 2.72
C VAL A 32 9.52 -5.38 1.45
N ILE A 33 9.16 -4.34 0.68
CA ILE A 33 9.92 -3.95 -0.52
C ILE A 33 11.36 -3.59 -0.15
N THR A 34 11.55 -2.84 0.94
CA THR A 34 12.89 -2.45 1.41
C THR A 34 13.73 -3.66 1.83
N ASN A 35 13.16 -4.58 2.59
CA ASN A 35 13.85 -5.79 3.03
C ASN A 35 14.18 -6.72 1.86
N PHE A 36 13.28 -6.83 0.88
CA PHE A 36 13.55 -7.55 -0.36
C PHE A 36 14.72 -6.94 -1.12
N CYS A 37 14.70 -5.61 -1.35
CA CYS A 37 15.78 -4.90 -2.03
C CYS A 37 17.12 -5.04 -1.29
N ASN A 38 17.11 -4.99 0.04
CA ASN A 38 18.33 -5.17 0.84
C ASN A 38 18.90 -6.58 0.75
N ARG A 39 18.04 -7.62 0.70
CA ARG A 39 18.48 -9.02 0.53
C ARG A 39 19.06 -9.29 -0.86
N VAL A 40 18.54 -8.62 -1.88
CA VAL A 40 18.97 -8.78 -3.28
C VAL A 40 20.14 -7.84 -3.63
N GLY A 41 20.51 -6.91 -2.73
CA GLY A 41 21.58 -5.94 -2.98
C GLY A 41 21.18 -4.80 -3.92
N ILE A 42 19.88 -4.52 -4.06
CA ILE A 42 19.36 -3.46 -4.92
C ILE A 42 19.69 -2.08 -4.33
N PRO A 43 20.31 -1.17 -5.11
CA PRO A 43 20.67 0.16 -4.65
C PRO A 43 19.44 1.01 -4.30
N SER A 44 19.63 1.97 -3.40
CA SER A 44 18.56 2.80 -2.83
C SER A 44 17.72 3.55 -3.86
N LYS A 45 18.33 3.99 -4.96
CA LYS A 45 17.67 4.68 -6.07
C LYS A 45 16.64 3.79 -6.80
N GLU A 46 17.03 2.56 -7.11
CA GLU A 46 16.18 1.55 -7.76
C GLU A 46 15.05 1.11 -6.84
N ARG A 47 15.37 0.86 -5.56
CA ARG A 47 14.36 0.57 -4.53
C ARG A 47 13.27 1.64 -4.47
N GLN A 48 13.65 2.91 -4.51
CA GLN A 48 12.69 4.01 -4.45
C GLN A 48 11.86 4.15 -5.74
N ALA A 49 12.42 3.79 -6.90
CA ALA A 49 11.67 3.68 -8.15
C ALA A 49 10.62 2.57 -8.08
N LEU A 50 10.97 1.39 -7.54
CA LEU A 50 10.04 0.27 -7.34
C LEU A 50 8.90 0.62 -6.36
N ILE A 51 9.21 1.32 -5.27
CA ILE A 51 8.20 1.79 -4.32
C ILE A 51 7.25 2.80 -4.99
N ARG A 52 7.76 3.70 -5.83
CA ARG A 52 6.94 4.66 -6.59
C ARG A 52 6.03 3.93 -7.57
N MET A 53 6.57 2.97 -8.32
CA MET A 53 5.81 2.13 -9.25
C MET A 53 4.68 1.39 -8.53
N ALA A 54 4.97 0.72 -7.41
CA ALA A 54 3.95 0.03 -6.61
C ALA A 54 2.85 1.00 -6.11
N ARG A 55 3.22 2.22 -5.73
CA ARG A 55 2.26 3.28 -5.34
C ARG A 55 1.40 3.74 -6.51
N ASP A 56 1.98 3.96 -7.68
CA ASP A 56 1.28 4.41 -8.88
C ASP A 56 0.29 3.34 -9.36
N HIS A 57 0.68 2.06 -9.36
CA HIS A 57 -0.25 0.96 -9.62
C HIS A 57 -1.39 0.89 -8.61
N GLY A 58 -1.10 1.06 -7.31
CA GLY A 58 -2.14 1.10 -6.29
C GLY A 58 -3.11 2.28 -6.47
N LYS A 59 -2.64 3.40 -7.01
CA LYS A 59 -3.48 4.57 -7.36
C LYS A 59 -4.34 4.28 -8.59
N THR A 60 -3.76 3.73 -9.65
CA THR A 60 -4.47 3.35 -10.88
C THR A 60 -5.56 2.31 -10.63
N LEU A 61 -5.32 1.35 -9.73
CA LEU A 61 -6.29 0.32 -9.35
C LEU A 61 -7.38 0.82 -8.37
N GLY A 62 -7.36 2.09 -7.95
CA GLY A 62 -8.33 2.66 -7.01
C GLY A 62 -8.17 2.18 -5.56
N LEU A 63 -7.09 1.46 -5.24
CA LEU A 63 -6.78 0.97 -3.89
C LEU A 63 -6.19 2.09 -3.01
N LEU A 64 -5.56 3.09 -3.64
CA LEU A 64 -5.09 4.34 -3.04
C LEU A 64 -5.99 5.51 -3.46
N ALA A 65 -7.25 5.50 -2.99
CA ALA A 65 -8.11 6.68 -2.93
C ALA A 65 -7.76 7.59 -1.75
#